data_AF-A0A0P7YEV7-F1
#
_entry.id   AF-A0A0P7YEV7-F1
#
_cell.length_a   1.000
_cell.length_b   1.000
_cell.length_c   1.000
_cell.angle_alpha   90.00
_cell.angle_beta   90.00
_cell.angle_gamma   90.00
#
_symmetry.space_group_name_H-M   'P 1'
#
loop_
_entity.id
_entity.type
_entity.pdbx_description
1 polymer ?
#
loop_
_entity_poly.entity_id
_entity_poly.type
_entity_poly.pdbx_seq_one_letter_code
_entity_poly.pdbx_strand_id
1 'polypeptide(L)'
;MEKPILAAAFALLSAPLAAQTLPEPGTVFVYDVIEIRDGQPEAPVRGEVTILGVDGAEVTQRICREGYCQATVQRDLMKYLGSLYGLDTEMSGLDRDAILNDPNTIGVVIGDEEGGGIFPLSDGKELIWTESWNSEAFNADYTMGLTQSCCVPADHRLARSEELWTFDYSFERTDGDELQEGETRILFDPELGWTVGTTTTSRVQIGDDVSNLILRMELREVIRP
;
A
#
# COMPACT_ATOMS: atom_id res chain seq x y z
N MET A 1 -16.73 54.76 35.17
CA MET A 1 -16.17 53.49 35.66
C MET A 1 -16.87 52.38 34.89
N GLU A 2 -16.32 52.00 33.75
CA GLU A 2 -16.79 50.89 32.94
C GLU A 2 -15.60 49.95 32.76
N LYS A 3 -15.78 48.68 33.15
CA LYS A 3 -14.78 47.62 33.01
C LYS A 3 -14.79 47.13 31.57
N PRO A 4 -13.64 46.94 30.90
CA PRO A 4 -13.61 46.12 29.71
C PRO A 4 -13.56 44.64 30.11
N ILE A 5 -14.44 43.88 29.49
CA ILE A 5 -14.54 42.42 29.55
C ILE A 5 -13.33 41.84 28.80
N LEU A 6 -12.50 41.04 29.47
CA LEU A 6 -11.50 40.19 28.84
C LEU A 6 -12.23 39.15 27.98
N ALA A 7 -12.11 39.26 26.66
CA ALA A 7 -12.39 38.15 25.76
C ALA A 7 -11.23 37.15 25.86
N ALA A 8 -11.51 35.97 26.42
CA ALA A 8 -10.61 34.84 26.34
C ALA A 8 -10.56 34.38 24.87
N ALA A 9 -9.43 34.63 24.21
CA ALA A 9 -9.13 34.02 22.93
C ALA A 9 -8.91 32.52 23.16
N PHE A 10 -9.91 31.72 22.77
CA PHE A 10 -9.73 30.30 22.53
C PHE A 10 -8.74 30.15 21.39
N ALA A 11 -7.48 29.87 21.71
CA ALA A 11 -6.56 29.33 20.73
C ALA A 11 -7.07 27.93 20.37
N LEU A 12 -7.80 27.84 19.25
CA LEU A 12 -7.95 26.59 18.54
C LEU A 12 -6.54 26.15 18.17
N LEU A 13 -6.00 25.20 18.92
CA LEU A 13 -4.89 24.37 18.46
C LEU A 13 -5.41 23.60 17.26
N SER A 14 -5.35 24.21 16.07
CA SER A 14 -5.23 23.45 14.84
C SER A 14 -3.95 22.65 14.99
N ALA A 15 -4.07 21.40 15.43
CA ALA A 15 -3.03 20.42 15.13
C ALA A 15 -2.74 20.59 13.63
N PRO A 16 -1.47 20.80 13.24
CA PRO A 16 -1.15 20.82 11.83
C PRO A 16 -1.70 19.50 11.27
N LEU A 17 -2.62 19.60 10.31
CA LEU A 17 -2.94 18.49 9.42
C LEU A 17 -1.58 17.96 8.98
N ALA A 18 -1.17 16.80 9.50
CA ALA A 18 0.11 16.23 9.17
C ALA A 18 0.11 16.12 7.65
N ALA A 19 0.90 16.96 6.99
CA ALA A 19 1.14 16.83 5.58
C ALA A 19 1.63 15.40 5.39
N GLN A 20 1.04 14.69 4.42
CA GLN A 20 1.42 13.33 4.09
C GLN A 20 2.95 13.28 3.96
N THR A 21 3.60 12.60 4.90
CA THR A 21 5.04 12.39 4.80
C THR A 21 5.16 11.18 3.89
N LEU A 22 5.42 11.40 2.61
CA LEU A 22 5.78 10.30 1.70
C LEU A 22 7.29 10.11 1.74
N PRO A 23 7.80 8.88 1.55
CA PRO A 23 9.22 8.66 1.50
C PRO A 23 9.87 9.39 0.32
N GLU A 24 11.10 9.84 0.50
CA GLU A 24 11.87 10.49 -0.57
C GLU A 24 12.20 9.48 -1.69
N PRO A 25 12.13 9.87 -2.98
CA PRO A 25 12.63 9.06 -4.08
C PRO A 25 14.07 8.60 -3.85
N GLY A 26 14.35 7.34 -4.17
CA GLY A 26 15.61 6.66 -3.87
C GLY A 26 15.61 5.92 -2.53
N THR A 27 14.60 6.12 -1.67
CA THR A 27 14.46 5.33 -0.44
C THR A 27 14.19 3.87 -0.76
N VAL A 28 14.90 2.95 -0.10
CA VAL A 28 14.71 1.50 -0.18
C VAL A 28 14.28 0.96 1.18
N PHE A 29 13.13 0.29 1.21
CA PHE A 29 12.64 -0.47 2.35
C PHE A 29 12.92 -1.95 2.12
N VAL A 30 13.73 -2.54 3.00
CA VAL A 30 14.06 -3.97 2.95
C VAL A 30 13.20 -4.70 3.96
N TYR A 31 12.58 -5.80 3.55
CA TYR A 31 11.71 -6.62 4.36
C TYR A 31 12.25 -8.04 4.49
N ASP A 32 12.06 -8.63 5.67
CA ASP A 32 12.02 -10.09 5.78
C ASP A 32 10.61 -10.53 5.36
N VAL A 33 10.54 -11.40 4.35
CA VAL A 33 9.28 -11.88 3.75
C VAL A 33 9.13 -13.35 4.04
N ILE A 34 8.02 -13.73 4.69
CA ILE A 34 7.69 -15.12 4.99
C ILE A 34 6.42 -15.46 4.24
N GLU A 35 6.52 -16.49 3.41
CA GLU A 35 5.39 -17.07 2.71
C GLU A 35 4.93 -18.33 3.44
N ILE A 36 3.62 -18.53 3.56
CA ILE A 36 3.02 -19.73 4.14
C ILE A 36 2.00 -20.24 3.12
N ARG A 37 2.34 -21.34 2.46
CA ARG A 37 1.44 -22.05 1.54
C ARG A 37 0.88 -23.27 2.24
N ASP A 38 -0.44 -23.39 2.25
CA ASP A 38 -1.14 -24.55 2.84
C ASP A 38 -0.69 -24.88 4.28
N GLY A 39 -0.40 -23.83 5.06
CA GLY A 39 0.03 -23.94 6.45
C GLY A 39 1.50 -24.29 6.66
N GLN A 40 2.30 -24.45 5.60
CA GLN A 40 3.74 -24.68 5.69
C GLN A 40 4.50 -23.37 5.45
N PRO A 41 5.25 -22.86 6.45
CA PRO A 41 6.09 -21.68 6.25
C PRO A 41 7.30 -22.03 5.38
N GLU A 42 7.56 -21.19 4.40
CA GLU A 42 8.78 -21.23 3.61
C GLU A 42 9.93 -20.51 4.33
N ALA A 43 11.15 -20.68 3.82
CA ALA A 43 12.29 -19.94 4.34
C ALA A 43 12.08 -18.43 4.12
N PRO A 44 12.41 -17.57 5.09
CA PRO A 44 12.31 -16.14 4.89
C PRO A 44 13.20 -15.70 3.72
N VAL A 45 12.62 -14.95 2.79
CA VAL A 45 13.34 -14.34 1.68
C VAL A 45 13.45 -12.83 1.89
N ARG A 46 14.48 -12.22 1.30
CA ARG A 46 14.64 -10.77 1.31
C ARG A 46 13.71 -10.17 0.25
N GLY A 47 12.88 -9.22 0.68
CA GLY A 47 12.09 -8.36 -0.21
C GLY A 47 12.58 -6.92 -0.16
N GLU A 48 12.47 -6.20 -1.26
CA GLU A 48 12.87 -4.79 -1.35
C GLU A 48 11.76 -3.97 -2.01
N VAL A 49 11.45 -2.81 -1.44
CA VAL A 49 10.59 -1.80 -2.05
C VAL A 49 11.40 -0.54 -2.24
N THR A 50 11.65 -0.18 -3.49
CA THR A 50 12.35 1.06 -3.87
C THR A 50 11.33 2.11 -4.30
N ILE A 51 11.39 3.29 -3.69
CA ILE A 51 10.58 4.44 -4.11
C ILE A 51 11.27 5.11 -5.28
N LEU A 52 10.67 5.04 -6.46
CA LEU A 52 11.23 5.59 -7.70
C LEU A 52 10.83 7.06 -7.89
N GLY A 53 9.64 7.43 -7.42
CA GLY A 53 9.12 8.79 -7.58
C GLY A 53 7.89 9.04 -6.72
N VAL A 54 7.69 10.32 -6.39
CA VAL A 54 6.50 10.81 -5.68
C VAL A 54 6.02 12.08 -6.40
N ASP A 55 4.76 12.08 -6.83
CA ASP A 55 4.12 13.25 -7.46
C ASP A 55 2.72 13.44 -6.86
N GLY A 56 2.57 14.46 -6.01
CA GLY A 56 1.35 14.66 -5.24
C GLY A 56 1.02 13.44 -4.38
N ALA A 57 -0.12 12.79 -4.67
CA ALA A 57 -0.56 11.57 -3.98
C ALA A 57 -0.13 10.28 -4.69
N GLU A 58 0.55 10.38 -5.83
CA GLU A 58 1.03 9.23 -6.59
C GLU A 58 2.43 8.81 -6.11
N VAL A 59 2.61 7.51 -5.90
CA VAL A 59 3.88 6.88 -5.59
C VAL A 59 4.21 5.90 -6.70
N THR A 60 5.39 6.07 -7.29
CA THR A 60 5.99 5.11 -8.20
C THR A 60 7.01 4.30 -7.42
N GLN A 61 6.89 2.97 -7.46
CA GLN A 61 7.76 2.08 -6.71
C GLN A 61 8.10 0.81 -7.49
N ARG A 62 9.18 0.18 -7.08
CA ARG A 62 9.59 -1.15 -7.52
C ARG A 62 9.68 -2.08 -6.33
N ILE A 63 8.97 -3.20 -6.39
CA ILE A 63 8.91 -4.25 -5.38
C ILE A 63 9.64 -5.45 -5.95
N CYS A 64 10.68 -5.94 -5.30
CA CYS A 64 11.46 -7.09 -5.73
C CYS A 64 11.57 -8.13 -4.63
N ARG A 65 11.48 -9.40 -5.00
CA ARG A 65 11.71 -10.59 -4.16
C ARG A 65 12.46 -11.62 -5.01
N GLU A 66 12.94 -12.71 -4.40
CA GLU A 66 13.73 -13.71 -5.14
C GLU A 66 13.05 -14.17 -6.43
N GLY A 67 13.65 -13.83 -7.57
CA GLY A 67 13.21 -14.22 -8.91
C GLY A 67 12.07 -13.39 -9.52
N TYR A 68 11.56 -12.37 -8.82
CA TYR A 68 10.39 -11.62 -9.26
C TYR A 68 10.44 -10.14 -8.86
N CYS A 69 10.14 -9.25 -9.80
CA CYS A 69 9.96 -7.83 -9.55
C CYS A 69 8.65 -7.32 -10.16
N GLN A 70 8.11 -6.30 -9.50
CA GLN A 70 6.93 -5.55 -9.89
C GLN A 70 7.27 -4.06 -9.85
N ALA A 71 6.99 -3.33 -10.92
CA ALA A 71 6.96 -1.87 -10.90
C ALA A 71 5.50 -1.41 -10.90
N THR A 72 5.17 -0.44 -10.04
CA THR A 72 3.79 0.00 -9.85
C THR A 72 3.72 1.52 -9.77
N VAL A 73 2.67 2.08 -10.33
CA VAL A 73 2.22 3.45 -10.01
C VAL A 73 0.93 3.34 -9.22
N GLN A 74 0.90 3.94 -8.04
CA GLN A 74 -0.25 3.92 -7.15
C GLN A 74 -0.64 5.33 -6.75
N ARG A 75 -1.93 5.59 -6.64
CA ARG A 75 -2.49 6.80 -6.01
C ARG A 75 -2.91 6.48 -4.59
N ASP A 76 -2.70 7.43 -3.68
CA ASP A 76 -3.07 7.29 -2.26
C ASP A 76 -2.46 6.02 -1.64
N LEU A 77 -1.22 5.63 -2.00
CA LEU A 77 -0.51 4.43 -1.54
C LEU A 77 -1.11 3.05 -1.87
N MET A 78 -2.37 2.95 -2.32
CA MET A 78 -3.04 1.64 -2.48
C MET A 78 -3.81 1.45 -3.77
N LYS A 79 -4.27 2.54 -4.40
CA LYS A 79 -5.09 2.45 -5.61
C LYS A 79 -4.17 2.34 -6.82
N TYR A 80 -4.22 1.24 -7.55
CA TYR A 80 -3.31 1.03 -8.68
C TYR A 80 -3.70 1.91 -9.87
N LEU A 81 -2.70 2.46 -10.56
CA LEU A 81 -2.86 3.10 -11.88
C LEU A 81 -2.21 2.27 -12.98
N GLY A 82 -1.17 1.51 -12.64
CA GLY A 82 -0.54 0.55 -13.54
C GLY A 82 0.42 -0.37 -12.81
N SER A 83 0.58 -1.58 -13.36
CA SER A 83 1.50 -2.57 -12.83
C SER A 83 2.23 -3.33 -13.93
N LEU A 84 3.55 -3.40 -13.82
CA LEU A 84 4.44 -4.08 -14.75
C LEU A 84 5.24 -5.16 -14.01
N TYR A 85 5.30 -6.37 -14.58
CA TYR A 85 5.89 -7.56 -13.97
C TYR A 85 7.13 -7.98 -14.79
N GLY A 86 8.20 -8.42 -14.13
CA GLY A 86 9.39 -8.93 -14.83
C GLY A 86 10.59 -9.18 -13.92
N LEU A 87 11.77 -9.29 -14.51
CA LEU A 87 13.03 -9.51 -13.78
C LEU A 87 13.63 -8.19 -13.29
N ASP A 88 14.46 -8.23 -12.24
CA ASP A 88 15.09 -7.03 -11.67
C ASP A 88 15.87 -6.21 -12.72
N THR A 89 16.60 -6.90 -13.61
CA THR A 89 17.36 -6.27 -14.69
C THR A 89 16.49 -5.52 -15.70
N GLU A 90 15.22 -5.91 -15.85
CA GLU A 90 14.26 -5.28 -16.75
C GLU A 90 13.58 -4.08 -16.09
N MET A 91 13.56 -4.05 -14.76
CA MET A 91 12.87 -3.04 -13.94
C MET A 91 13.80 -1.92 -13.46
N SER A 92 15.07 -1.94 -13.85
CA SER A 92 16.03 -0.90 -13.45
C SER A 92 15.82 0.40 -14.24
N GLY A 93 15.82 1.54 -13.55
CA GLY A 93 15.74 2.87 -14.19
C GLY A 93 14.36 3.25 -14.70
N LEU A 94 13.31 2.53 -14.31
CA LEU A 94 11.93 2.91 -14.61
C LEU A 94 11.52 4.16 -13.83
N ASP A 95 10.70 4.98 -14.47
CA ASP A 95 9.94 6.05 -13.84
C ASP A 95 8.44 5.83 -14.08
N ARG A 96 7.62 6.78 -13.62
CA ARG A 96 6.16 6.75 -13.75
C ARG A 96 5.72 6.55 -15.21
N ASP A 97 6.25 7.36 -16.12
CA ASP A 97 5.79 7.38 -17.50
C ASP A 97 6.32 6.16 -18.27
N ALA A 98 7.52 5.68 -17.95
CA ALA A 98 8.05 4.43 -18.48
C ALA A 98 7.13 3.25 -18.11
N ILE A 99 6.64 3.19 -16.87
CA ILE A 99 5.70 2.14 -16.44
C ILE A 99 4.36 2.30 -17.17
N LEU A 100 3.72 3.46 -17.10
CA LEU A 100 2.36 3.62 -17.63
C LEU A 100 2.25 3.53 -19.15
N ASN A 101 3.35 3.79 -19.88
CA ASN A 101 3.38 3.69 -21.34
C ASN A 101 3.99 2.37 -21.86
N ASP A 102 4.45 1.47 -20.99
CA ASP A 102 4.95 0.16 -21.43
C ASP A 102 3.79 -0.70 -21.96
N PRO A 103 3.91 -1.32 -23.14
CA PRO A 103 2.86 -2.15 -23.72
C PRO A 103 2.50 -3.40 -22.90
N ASN A 104 3.39 -3.85 -22.00
CA ASN A 104 3.15 -4.99 -21.12
C ASN A 104 2.59 -4.58 -19.76
N THR A 105 2.39 -3.28 -19.51
CA THR A 105 1.77 -2.82 -18.27
C THR A 105 0.31 -3.19 -18.25
N ILE A 106 -0.12 -3.76 -17.12
CA ILE A 106 -1.53 -3.89 -16.81
C ILE A 106 -2.02 -2.52 -16.36
N GLY A 107 -2.81 -1.88 -17.21
CA GLY A 107 -3.42 -0.58 -16.92
C GLY A 107 -4.60 -0.75 -15.98
N VAL A 108 -4.78 0.19 -15.04
CA VAL A 108 -5.85 0.12 -14.05
C VAL A 108 -6.72 1.37 -14.14
N VAL A 109 -8.02 1.17 -14.26
CA VAL A 109 -9.03 2.24 -14.19
C VAL A 109 -9.75 2.13 -12.86
N ILE A 110 -9.71 3.22 -12.08
CA ILE A 110 -10.39 3.30 -10.78
C ILE A 110 -11.81 3.86 -10.97
N GLY A 111 -12.79 3.22 -10.35
CA GLY A 111 -14.20 3.60 -10.37
C GLY A 111 -14.84 3.61 -8.98
N ASP A 112 -16.10 4.06 -8.93
CA ASP A 112 -17.01 3.96 -7.78
C ASP A 112 -16.38 4.26 -6.40
N GLU A 113 -15.67 5.38 -6.32
CA GLU A 113 -14.94 5.75 -5.10
C GLU A 113 -15.86 6.36 -4.04
N GLU A 114 -15.90 5.71 -2.87
CA GLU A 114 -16.59 6.15 -1.67
C GLU A 114 -15.59 6.33 -0.51
N GLY A 115 -15.90 7.23 0.44
CA GLY A 115 -15.04 7.48 1.61
C GLY A 115 -13.85 8.44 1.40
N GLY A 116 -13.59 8.85 0.15
CA GLY A 116 -12.57 9.85 -0.22
C GLY A 116 -11.17 9.28 -0.50
N GLY A 117 -10.13 10.10 -0.32
CA GLY A 117 -8.73 9.64 -0.39
C GLY A 117 -8.28 9.03 0.94
N ILE A 118 -7.18 8.28 0.99
CA ILE A 118 -6.65 7.72 2.26
C ILE A 118 -6.35 8.85 3.25
N PHE A 119 -5.75 9.94 2.78
CA PHE A 119 -5.35 11.06 3.61
C PHE A 119 -6.39 12.19 3.63
N PRO A 120 -6.47 12.99 4.72
CA PRO A 120 -5.80 12.76 6.00
C PRO A 120 -6.31 11.48 6.69
N LEU A 121 -5.44 10.87 7.51
CA LEU A 121 -5.79 9.68 8.28
C LEU A 121 -6.86 10.01 9.31
N SER A 122 -7.85 9.13 9.46
CA SER A 122 -8.92 9.29 10.43
C SER A 122 -9.34 7.93 10.97
N ASP A 123 -9.48 7.84 12.29
CA ASP A 123 -9.93 6.62 12.95
C ASP A 123 -11.36 6.26 12.51
N GLY A 124 -11.59 4.97 12.25
CA GLY A 124 -12.86 4.45 11.75
C GLY A 124 -13.23 4.86 10.32
N LYS A 125 -12.29 5.42 9.54
CA LYS A 125 -12.55 5.81 8.16
C LYS A 125 -12.60 4.57 7.26
N GLU A 126 -13.67 4.47 6.49
CA GLU A 126 -13.90 3.40 5.52
C GLU A 126 -13.86 3.98 4.10
N LEU A 127 -13.19 3.26 3.20
CA LEU A 127 -13.08 3.58 1.80
C LEU A 127 -13.43 2.34 0.98
N ILE A 128 -14.15 2.55 -0.11
CA ILE A 128 -14.51 1.50 -1.07
C ILE A 128 -14.29 2.07 -2.47
N TRP A 129 -13.73 1.26 -3.37
CA TRP A 129 -13.59 1.62 -4.78
C TRP A 129 -13.56 0.38 -5.65
N THR A 130 -13.73 0.55 -6.96
CA THR A 130 -13.54 -0.50 -7.95
C THR A 130 -12.27 -0.28 -8.76
N GLU A 131 -11.65 -1.36 -9.22
CA GLU A 131 -10.51 -1.33 -10.12
C GLU A 131 -10.72 -2.29 -11.30
N SER A 132 -10.67 -1.76 -12.53
CA SER A 132 -10.66 -2.55 -13.76
C SER A 132 -9.25 -2.65 -14.30
N TRP A 133 -8.66 -3.84 -14.20
CA TRP A 133 -7.31 -4.17 -14.62
C TRP A 133 -7.35 -4.71 -16.04
N ASN A 134 -6.60 -4.11 -16.96
CA ASN A 134 -6.69 -4.41 -18.39
C ASN A 134 -5.32 -4.49 -19.08
N SER A 135 -5.14 -5.54 -19.87
CA SER A 135 -3.99 -5.76 -20.76
C SER A 135 -4.38 -6.78 -21.85
N GLU A 136 -3.49 -7.02 -22.81
CA GLU A 136 -3.72 -8.06 -23.83
C GLU A 136 -3.85 -9.47 -23.23
N ALA A 137 -3.11 -9.76 -22.16
CA ALA A 137 -3.01 -11.11 -21.58
C ALA A 137 -3.87 -11.30 -20.32
N PHE A 138 -4.34 -10.23 -19.70
CA PHE A 138 -5.01 -10.26 -18.40
C PHE A 138 -6.05 -9.16 -18.30
N ASN A 139 -7.29 -9.52 -17.93
CA ASN A 139 -8.38 -8.59 -17.64
C ASN A 139 -9.17 -9.09 -16.42
N ALA A 140 -9.43 -8.20 -15.46
CA ALA A 140 -10.20 -8.51 -14.25
C ALA A 140 -10.76 -7.24 -13.60
N ASP A 141 -11.91 -7.36 -12.94
CA ASP A 141 -12.58 -6.28 -12.21
C ASP A 141 -12.62 -6.62 -10.72
N TYR A 142 -12.19 -5.70 -9.87
CA TYR A 142 -12.13 -5.89 -8.43
C TYR A 142 -12.95 -4.85 -7.67
N THR A 143 -13.56 -5.26 -6.57
CA THR A 143 -13.96 -4.36 -5.49
C THR A 143 -12.87 -4.33 -4.44
N MET A 144 -12.50 -3.13 -4.01
CA MET A 144 -11.50 -2.87 -2.99
C MET A 144 -12.17 -2.27 -1.75
N GLY A 145 -11.69 -2.65 -0.58
CA GLY A 145 -12.11 -2.10 0.71
C GLY A 145 -10.91 -1.67 1.54
N LEU A 146 -11.07 -0.63 2.33
CA LEU A 146 -10.06 -0.19 3.31
C LEU A 146 -10.73 0.40 4.55
N THR A 147 -10.39 -0.14 5.72
CA THR A 147 -10.73 0.47 7.01
C THR A 147 -9.46 0.97 7.71
N GLN A 148 -9.50 2.22 8.16
CA GLN A 148 -8.44 2.82 8.96
C GLN A 148 -8.78 2.73 10.44
N SER A 149 -7.81 2.34 11.26
CA SER A 149 -7.96 2.34 12.71
C SER A 149 -6.71 2.90 13.37
N CYS A 150 -6.93 3.82 14.30
CA CYS A 150 -5.90 4.32 15.18
C CYS A 150 -6.07 3.73 16.58
N CYS A 151 -5.01 3.37 17.28
CA CYS A 151 -3.71 3.01 16.78
C CYS A 151 -3.24 1.81 17.62
N VAL A 152 -2.22 1.11 17.15
CA VAL A 152 -1.57 0.04 17.91
C VAL A 152 -0.20 0.51 18.40
N PRO A 153 0.29 0.06 19.56
CA PRO A 153 1.64 0.37 19.99
C PRO A 153 2.67 -0.04 18.92
N ALA A 154 3.66 0.82 18.69
CA ALA A 154 4.74 0.54 17.77
C ALA A 154 5.73 -0.47 18.38
N ASP A 155 5.39 -1.76 18.33
CA ASP A 155 6.29 -2.85 18.71
C ASP A 155 7.22 -3.23 17.54
N HIS A 156 7.93 -2.24 17.00
CA HIS A 156 8.83 -2.43 15.86
C HIS A 156 10.04 -1.48 15.94
N ARG A 157 11.26 -2.03 15.89
CA ARG A 157 12.50 -1.27 16.14
C ARG A 157 12.79 -0.13 15.15
N LEU A 158 12.17 -0.19 13.96
CA LEU A 158 12.33 0.83 12.92
C LEU A 158 11.14 1.80 12.84
N ALA A 159 10.14 1.65 13.71
CA ALA A 159 9.10 2.66 13.83
C ALA A 159 9.70 3.98 14.33
N ARG A 160 9.12 5.08 13.85
CA ARG A 160 9.42 6.47 14.17
C ARG A 160 8.36 7.03 15.10
N SER A 161 7.10 6.68 14.88
CA SER A 161 6.00 6.96 15.80
C SER A 161 5.93 5.95 16.96
N GLU A 162 5.39 6.38 18.11
CA GLU A 162 5.10 5.52 19.26
C GLU A 162 3.89 4.60 19.02
N GLU A 163 3.01 5.02 18.11
CA GLU A 163 1.80 4.30 17.72
C GLU A 163 1.71 4.23 16.20
N LEU A 164 1.18 3.11 15.70
CA LEU A 164 1.03 2.82 14.27
C LEU A 164 -0.44 2.80 13.89
N TRP A 165 -0.73 3.32 12.71
CA TRP A 165 -2.04 3.16 12.09
C TRP A 165 -2.19 1.73 11.59
N THR A 166 -3.38 1.18 11.74
CA THR A 166 -3.75 -0.04 11.03
C THR A 166 -4.62 0.31 9.82
N PHE A 167 -4.26 -0.26 8.67
CA PHE A 167 -5.13 -0.36 7.52
C PHE A 167 -5.51 -1.83 7.32
N ASP A 168 -6.81 -2.11 7.38
CA ASP A 168 -7.38 -3.39 6.98
C ASP A 168 -7.90 -3.24 5.55
N TYR A 169 -7.11 -3.71 4.59
CA TYR A 169 -7.37 -3.63 3.15
C TYR A 169 -7.94 -4.96 2.65
N SER A 170 -8.90 -4.92 1.74
CA SER A 170 -9.43 -6.11 1.07
C SER A 170 -9.56 -5.89 -0.44
N PHE A 171 -9.50 -6.99 -1.18
CA PHE A 171 -9.85 -7.04 -2.58
C PHE A 171 -10.65 -8.31 -2.88
N GLU A 172 -11.62 -8.19 -3.79
CA GLU A 172 -12.41 -9.32 -4.28
C GLU A 172 -12.65 -9.13 -5.77
N ARG A 173 -12.34 -10.16 -6.56
CA ARG A 173 -12.67 -10.20 -7.98
C ARG A 173 -14.18 -10.33 -8.15
N THR A 174 -14.74 -9.49 -8.99
CA THR A 174 -16.19 -9.36 -9.22
C THR A 174 -16.63 -9.85 -10.60
N ASP A 175 -15.69 -10.05 -11.52
CA ASP A 175 -15.95 -10.62 -12.83
C ASP A 175 -15.61 -12.12 -12.86
N GLY A 176 -16.52 -12.91 -13.43
CA GLY A 176 -16.30 -14.34 -13.64
C GLY A 176 -16.51 -15.23 -12.42
N ASP A 177 -16.20 -16.51 -12.59
CA ASP A 177 -16.42 -17.56 -11.59
C ASP A 177 -15.13 -17.95 -10.83
N GLU A 178 -13.98 -17.40 -11.24
CA GLU A 178 -12.68 -17.71 -10.62
C GLU A 178 -12.54 -16.95 -9.29
N LEU A 179 -12.36 -17.70 -8.20
CA LEU A 179 -12.10 -17.10 -6.90
C LEU A 179 -10.75 -16.37 -6.90
N GLN A 180 -10.77 -15.07 -6.67
CA GLN A 180 -9.58 -14.29 -6.38
C GLN A 180 -9.92 -13.18 -5.38
N GLU A 181 -9.52 -13.39 -4.13
CA GLU A 181 -9.80 -12.48 -3.04
C GLU A 181 -8.62 -12.42 -2.06
N GLY A 182 -8.57 -11.37 -1.26
CA GLY A 182 -7.60 -11.30 -0.18
C GLY A 182 -7.85 -10.15 0.79
N GLU A 183 -7.25 -10.30 1.95
CA GLU A 183 -7.26 -9.33 3.04
C GLU A 183 -5.81 -9.04 3.44
N THR A 184 -5.47 -7.78 3.66
CA THR A 184 -4.16 -7.36 4.14
C THR A 184 -4.32 -6.45 5.34
N ARG A 185 -3.73 -6.84 6.48
CA ARG A 185 -3.49 -5.93 7.60
C ARG A 185 -2.13 -5.26 7.43
N ILE A 186 -2.11 -3.93 7.46
CA ILE A 186 -0.93 -3.11 7.21
C ILE A 186 -0.69 -2.23 8.43
N LEU A 187 0.53 -2.25 8.94
CA LEU A 187 1.00 -1.37 9.99
C LEU A 187 1.70 -0.17 9.35
N PHE A 188 1.06 0.98 9.36
CA PHE A 188 1.54 2.21 8.75
C PHE A 188 2.08 3.17 9.80
N ASP A 189 3.31 3.61 9.58
CA ASP A 189 3.97 4.61 10.42
C ASP A 189 3.87 5.99 9.74
N PRO A 190 3.12 6.95 10.30
CA PRO A 190 2.90 8.23 9.68
C PRO A 190 4.13 9.13 9.65
N GLU A 191 5.10 8.93 10.56
CA GLU A 191 6.37 9.66 10.56
C GLU A 191 7.39 9.05 9.59
N LEU A 192 7.36 7.73 9.41
CA LEU A 192 8.12 7.06 8.35
C LEU A 192 7.51 7.33 6.97
N GLY A 193 6.20 7.55 6.92
CA GLY A 193 5.46 7.67 5.67
C GLY A 193 5.20 6.36 4.96
N TRP A 194 5.44 5.23 5.64
CA TRP A 194 5.49 3.92 5.02
C TRP A 194 5.08 2.79 5.96
N THR A 195 4.94 1.58 5.41
CA THR A 195 4.58 0.41 6.21
C THR A 195 5.80 -0.24 6.86
N VAL A 196 5.69 -0.52 8.16
CA VAL A 196 6.68 -1.31 8.91
C VAL A 196 6.40 -2.81 8.86
N GLY A 197 5.20 -3.20 8.43
CA GLY A 197 4.87 -4.60 8.24
C GLY A 197 3.47 -4.84 7.72
N THR A 198 3.29 -5.97 7.05
CA THR A 198 2.02 -6.40 6.49
C THR A 198 1.78 -7.88 6.76
N THR A 199 0.50 -8.26 6.84
CA THR A 199 0.06 -9.64 6.77
C THR A 199 -1.07 -9.73 5.76
N THR A 200 -0.80 -10.37 4.63
CA THR A 200 -1.77 -10.63 3.57
C THR A 200 -2.21 -12.08 3.63
N THR A 201 -3.51 -12.32 3.54
CA THR A 201 -4.09 -13.64 3.25
C THR A 201 -4.79 -13.54 1.91
N SER A 202 -4.49 -14.46 0.98
CA SER A 202 -5.10 -14.48 -0.34
C SER A 202 -5.59 -15.88 -0.69
N ARG A 203 -6.70 -15.93 -1.41
CA ARG A 203 -7.30 -17.15 -1.94
C ARG A 203 -7.42 -16.99 -3.44
N VAL A 204 -6.76 -17.88 -4.18
CA VAL A 204 -6.70 -17.83 -5.63
C VAL A 204 -7.04 -19.20 -6.19
N GLN A 205 -8.00 -19.25 -7.10
CA GLN A 205 -8.33 -20.46 -7.85
C GLN A 205 -7.37 -20.62 -9.03
N ILE A 206 -6.77 -21.81 -9.16
CA ILE A 206 -5.89 -22.19 -10.26
C ILE A 206 -6.43 -23.50 -10.85
N GLY A 207 -7.20 -23.40 -11.93
CA GLY A 207 -7.97 -24.53 -12.44
C GLY A 207 -9.07 -24.93 -11.46
N ASP A 208 -9.06 -26.19 -11.02
CA ASP A 208 -10.03 -26.72 -10.05
C ASP A 208 -9.57 -26.58 -8.59
N ASP A 209 -8.31 -26.18 -8.36
CA ASP A 209 -7.70 -26.09 -7.03
C ASP A 209 -7.78 -24.67 -6.48
N VAL A 210 -7.97 -24.54 -5.16
CA VAL A 210 -7.90 -23.26 -4.43
C VAL A 210 -6.62 -23.22 -3.62
N SER A 211 -5.72 -22.32 -3.98
CA SER A 211 -4.49 -22.05 -3.24
C SER A 211 -4.77 -21.02 -2.14
N ASN A 212 -4.33 -21.32 -0.91
CA ASN A 212 -4.34 -20.37 0.19
C ASN A 212 -2.91 -19.90 0.47
N LEU A 213 -2.69 -18.60 0.36
CA LEU A 213 -1.40 -17.97 0.55
C LEU A 213 -1.48 -17.00 1.72
N ILE A 214 -0.58 -17.12 2.69
CA ILE A 214 -0.34 -16.07 3.66
C ILE A 214 1.06 -15.50 3.40
N LEU A 215 1.14 -14.19 3.28
CA LEU A 215 2.38 -13.47 3.09
C LEU A 215 2.55 -12.50 4.27
N ARG A 216 3.69 -12.60 4.95
CA ARG A 216 4.06 -11.67 6.02
C ARG A 216 5.31 -10.91 5.61
N MET A 217 5.28 -9.60 5.78
CA MET A 217 6.44 -8.75 5.57
C MET A 217 6.74 -7.98 6.85
N GLU A 218 7.98 -7.99 7.29
CA GLU A 218 8.46 -7.22 8.45
C GLU A 218 9.65 -6.36 8.03
N LEU A 219 9.60 -5.06 8.35
CA LEU A 219 10.62 -4.12 7.90
C LEU A 219 11.94 -4.38 8.61
N ARG A 220 12.97 -4.70 7.83
CA ARG A 220 14.30 -5.02 8.32
C ARG A 220 15.26 -3.84 8.24
N GLU A 221 15.17 -3.03 7.22
CA GLU A 221 16.13 -1.95 6.97
C GLU A 221 15.48 -0.84 6.15
N VAL A 222 15.90 0.40 6.39
CA VAL A 222 15.56 1.55 5.55
C VAL A 222 16.86 2.19 5.09
N ILE A 223 17.09 2.17 3.78
CA ILE A 223 18.23 2.80 3.12
C ILE A 223 17.72 4.10 2.51
N ARG A 224 18.27 5.23 2.95
CA ARG A 224 17.91 6.56 2.44
C ARG A 224 18.89 6.99 1.33
N PRO A 225 18.46 7.85 0.40
CA PRO A 225 19.33 8.40 -0.65
C PRO A 225 20.55 9.18 -0.10
#